data_AF-A0A919K8J4-F1
#
_entry.id   AF-A0A919K8J4-F1
#
_cell.length_a   1.000
_cell.length_b   1.000
_cell.length_c   1.000
_cell.angle_alpha   90.00
_cell.angle_beta   90.00
_cell.angle_gamma   90.00
#
_symmetry.space_group_name_H-M   'P 1'
#
loop_
_entity.id
_entity.type
_entity.pdbx_description
1 polymer ?
#
loop_
_entity_poly.entity_id
_entity_poly.type
_entity_poly.pdbx_seq_one_letter_code
_entity_poly.pdbx_strand_id
1 'polypeptide(L)'
;MKTLFPPYAHPGPELELDADTWVVREHPGDRRTLHQSLGRIDLDWGSRSLADVLSDVDAWRADGVEGLFLDRAPAGSGGVGPVALTVRLAARRGLHRVVLNPGVPTHPLYRDLGVRICTFEGPWSAYQSWDGDGTRPGDGHIVHGVPSALLTAARRLMGRRGAGFGLATDAGPDLSPAGAPGSGAHSAD
;
A
#
# COMPACT_ATOMS: atom_id res chain seq x y z
N MET A 1 5.60 -12.44 -8.34
CA MET A 1 5.37 -11.33 -7.39
C MET A 1 3.86 -11.08 -7.36
N LYS A 2 3.27 -11.02 -6.17
CA LYS A 2 1.85 -10.73 -5.97
C LYS A 2 1.54 -9.26 -6.32
N THR A 3 0.42 -8.95 -6.96
CA THR A 3 0.08 -7.55 -7.29
C THR A 3 -0.69 -6.92 -6.14
N LEU A 4 -0.32 -5.71 -5.73
CA LEU A 4 -1.05 -4.92 -4.73
C LEU A 4 -1.30 -3.52 -5.29
N PHE A 5 -2.56 -3.19 -5.54
CA PHE A 5 -3.03 -1.89 -5.99
C PHE A 5 -3.25 -0.96 -4.79
N PRO A 6 -2.41 0.09 -4.59
CA PRO A 6 -2.67 1.10 -3.57
C PRO A 6 -3.93 1.92 -3.91
N PRO A 7 -4.48 2.70 -2.97
CA PRO A 7 -5.75 3.41 -3.17
C PRO A 7 -5.77 4.33 -4.40
N TYR A 8 -4.62 4.89 -4.79
CA TYR A 8 -4.48 5.82 -5.92
C TYR A 8 -4.20 5.15 -7.27
N ALA A 9 -4.00 3.83 -7.31
CA ALA A 9 -3.77 3.10 -8.55
C ALA A 9 -4.78 1.98 -8.67
N HIS A 10 -5.77 2.14 -9.54
CA HIS A 10 -6.83 1.16 -9.73
C HIS A 10 -6.48 0.19 -10.87
N PRO A 11 -6.86 -1.10 -10.75
CA PRO A 11 -6.76 -2.03 -11.86
C PRO A 11 -7.63 -1.55 -13.03
N GLY A 12 -7.13 -1.71 -14.25
CA GLY A 12 -7.95 -1.52 -15.46
C GLY A 12 -9.09 -2.54 -15.51
N PRO A 13 -10.21 -2.23 -16.19
CA PRO A 13 -11.37 -3.11 -16.26
C PRO A 13 -11.07 -4.44 -16.97
N GLU A 14 -10.00 -4.50 -17.77
CA GLU A 14 -9.57 -5.73 -18.46
C GLU A 14 -8.70 -6.65 -17.59
N LEU A 15 -8.34 -6.27 -16.37
CA LEU A 15 -7.53 -7.12 -15.50
C LEU A 15 -8.34 -8.36 -15.09
N GLU A 16 -7.85 -9.54 -15.46
CA GLU A 16 -8.48 -10.81 -15.07
C GLU A 16 -8.48 -10.98 -13.56
N LEU A 17 -9.58 -11.52 -13.03
CA LEU A 17 -9.71 -11.83 -11.61
C LEU A 17 -8.73 -12.95 -11.24
N ASP A 18 -7.76 -12.61 -10.41
CA ASP A 18 -6.84 -13.58 -9.82
C ASP A 18 -6.82 -13.45 -8.28
N ALA A 19 -6.58 -14.57 -7.60
CA ALA A 19 -6.52 -14.65 -6.13
C ALA A 19 -5.22 -14.05 -5.54
N ASP A 20 -4.30 -13.67 -6.42
CA ASP A 20 -3.01 -13.06 -6.13
C ASP A 20 -2.98 -11.54 -6.39
N THR A 21 -4.15 -10.92 -6.56
CA THR A 21 -4.28 -9.48 -6.70
C THR A 21 -5.04 -8.92 -5.51
N TRP A 22 -4.41 -7.97 -4.82
CA TRP A 22 -5.00 -7.21 -3.73
C TRP A 22 -5.30 -5.78 -4.17
N VAL A 23 -6.51 -5.33 -3.89
CA VAL A 23 -6.92 -3.94 -4.06
C VAL A 23 -7.09 -3.30 -2.69
N VAL A 24 -6.29 -2.28 -2.39
CA VAL A 24 -6.43 -1.53 -1.15
C VAL A 24 -7.61 -0.58 -1.28
N ARG A 25 -8.56 -0.68 -0.36
CA ARG A 25 -9.74 0.19 -0.29
C ARG A 25 -9.50 1.28 0.74
N GLU A 26 -9.83 2.51 0.36
CA GLU A 26 -9.67 3.63 1.27
C GLU A 26 -10.81 3.75 2.27
N HIS A 27 -12.04 3.47 1.85
CA HIS A 27 -13.24 3.66 2.65
C HIS A 27 -14.16 2.42 2.57
N PRO A 28 -14.82 2.05 3.70
CA PRO A 28 -15.93 1.11 3.69
C PRO A 28 -17.06 1.55 2.75
N GLY A 29 -17.90 0.61 2.34
CA GLY A 29 -19.02 0.82 1.41
C GLY A 29 -19.07 -0.22 0.30
N ASP A 30 -19.84 0.08 -0.73
CA ASP A 30 -20.12 -0.87 -1.80
C ASP A 30 -18.85 -1.39 -2.47
N ARG A 31 -18.76 -2.71 -2.57
CA ARG A 31 -17.65 -3.41 -3.21
C ARG A 31 -17.65 -3.08 -4.71
N ARG A 32 -16.66 -2.31 -5.15
CA ARG A 32 -16.49 -1.89 -6.56
C ARG A 32 -15.66 -2.85 -7.41
N THR A 33 -15.14 -3.92 -6.81
CA THR A 33 -14.25 -4.87 -7.48
C THR A 33 -14.47 -6.29 -6.98
N LEU A 34 -14.36 -7.28 -7.87
CA LEU A 34 -14.41 -8.69 -7.50
C LEU A 34 -13.03 -9.23 -7.05
N HIS A 35 -11.96 -8.46 -7.18
CA HIS A 35 -10.65 -8.82 -6.61
C HIS A 35 -10.68 -8.83 -5.08
N GLN A 36 -9.73 -9.53 -4.47
CA GLN A 36 -9.55 -9.49 -3.02
C GLN A 36 -9.21 -8.06 -2.57
N SER A 37 -9.83 -7.62 -1.49
CA SER A 37 -9.71 -6.28 -0.95
C SER A 37 -9.00 -6.26 0.39
N LEU A 38 -8.19 -5.23 0.61
CA LEU A 38 -7.60 -4.92 1.91
C LEU A 38 -8.11 -3.56 2.37
N GLY A 39 -8.66 -3.49 3.59
CA GLY A 39 -9.07 -2.22 4.19
C GLY A 39 -7.86 -1.39 4.62
N ARG A 40 -7.74 -0.15 4.13
CA ARG A 40 -6.69 0.77 4.56
C ARG A 40 -6.97 1.25 5.97
N ILE A 41 -5.98 1.11 6.85
CA ILE A 41 -5.96 1.79 8.14
C ILE A 41 -4.70 2.62 8.18
N ASP A 42 -4.90 3.92 8.25
CA ASP A 42 -3.82 4.87 8.41
C ASP A 42 -3.33 4.86 9.86
N LEU A 43 -2.07 4.54 10.12
CA LEU A 43 -1.49 4.53 11.47
C LEU A 43 -0.86 5.86 11.87
N ASP A 44 -0.77 6.82 10.95
CA ASP A 44 -0.14 8.14 11.13
C ASP A 44 1.22 8.05 11.85
N TRP A 45 2.08 7.16 11.36
CA TRP A 45 3.41 6.88 11.90
C TRP A 45 3.42 6.46 13.38
N GLY A 46 2.30 5.91 13.86
CA GLY A 46 2.11 5.47 15.24
C GLY A 46 1.54 6.52 16.18
N SER A 47 1.13 7.69 15.66
CA SER A 47 0.53 8.76 16.48
C SER A 47 -0.91 8.46 16.90
N ARG A 48 -1.63 7.63 16.13
CA ARG A 48 -3.04 7.33 16.39
C ARG A 48 -3.23 6.49 17.64
N SER A 49 -4.33 6.75 18.33
CA SER A 49 -4.71 5.94 19.49
C SER A 49 -5.09 4.52 19.06
N LEU A 50 -4.86 3.55 19.94
CA LEU A 50 -5.30 2.18 19.70
C LEU A 50 -6.82 2.09 19.52
N ALA A 51 -7.59 2.91 20.24
CA ALA A 51 -9.05 2.91 20.15
C ALA A 51 -9.53 3.31 18.75
N ASP A 52 -8.96 4.36 18.17
CA ASP A 52 -9.32 4.81 16.82
C ASP A 52 -8.94 3.77 15.77
N VAL A 53 -7.74 3.18 15.90
CA VAL A 53 -7.29 2.10 15.01
C VAL A 53 -8.23 0.90 15.09
N LEU A 54 -8.66 0.49 16.28
CA LEU A 54 -9.59 -0.63 16.44
C LEU A 54 -10.99 -0.33 15.93
N SER A 55 -11.44 0.92 16.04
CA SER A 55 -12.69 1.37 15.42
C SER A 55 -12.66 1.15 13.90
N ASP A 56 -11.54 1.49 13.25
CA ASP A 56 -11.37 1.26 11.81
C ASP A 56 -11.30 -0.24 11.49
N VAL A 57 -10.63 -1.05 12.32
CA VAL A 57 -10.60 -2.51 12.16
C VAL A 57 -12.03 -3.09 12.23
N ASP A 58 -12.85 -2.63 13.18
CA ASP A 58 -14.23 -3.09 13.34
C ASP A 58 -15.11 -2.65 12.16
N ALA A 59 -14.93 -1.43 11.66
CA ALA A 59 -15.60 -0.95 10.45
C ALA A 59 -15.25 -1.79 9.22
N TRP A 60 -13.97 -2.08 8.99
CA TRP A 60 -13.53 -2.92 7.89
C TRP A 60 -14.01 -4.37 8.01
N ARG A 61 -14.04 -4.92 9.23
CA ARG A 61 -14.62 -6.23 9.47
C ARG A 61 -16.09 -6.28 9.07
N ALA A 62 -16.87 -5.25 9.44
CA ALA A 62 -18.28 -5.16 9.08
C ALA A 62 -18.49 -5.01 7.56
N ASP A 63 -17.56 -4.34 6.88
CA ASP A 63 -17.54 -4.18 5.42
C ASP A 63 -17.19 -5.47 4.65
N GLY A 64 -16.53 -6.43 5.31
CA GLY A 64 -16.26 -7.75 4.74
C GLY A 64 -14.99 -7.84 3.89
N VAL A 65 -14.01 -6.96 4.11
CA VAL A 65 -12.70 -7.07 3.43
C VAL A 65 -11.95 -8.34 3.82
N GLU A 66 -11.10 -8.82 2.92
CA GLU A 66 -10.31 -10.04 3.09
C GLU A 66 -9.04 -9.84 3.94
N GLY A 67 -8.73 -8.60 4.31
CA GLY A 67 -7.58 -8.25 5.14
C GLY A 67 -7.41 -6.75 5.37
N LEU A 68 -6.28 -6.38 5.94
CA LEU A 68 -5.93 -4.99 6.25
C LEU A 68 -4.61 -4.59 5.59
N PHE A 69 -4.56 -3.33 5.18
CA PHE A 69 -3.36 -2.63 4.77
C PHE A 69 -3.09 -1.52 5.79
N LEU A 70 -2.13 -1.74 6.67
CA LEU A 70 -1.74 -0.80 7.72
C LEU A 70 -0.76 0.21 7.14
N ASP A 71 -1.27 1.38 6.76
CA ASP A 71 -0.57 2.40 6.01
C ASP A 71 0.12 3.43 6.91
N ARG A 72 1.14 4.11 6.38
CA ARG A 72 2.00 5.06 7.13
C ARG A 72 2.44 4.47 8.47
N ALA A 73 2.86 3.20 8.46
CA ALA A 73 3.22 2.48 9.66
C ALA A 73 4.59 2.94 10.20
N PRO A 74 4.79 3.02 11.53
CA PRO A 74 6.11 3.30 12.08
C PRO A 74 7.11 2.22 11.66
N ALA A 75 8.36 2.61 11.39
CA ALA A 75 9.44 1.70 11.00
C ALA A 75 10.46 1.43 12.11
N GLY A 76 10.58 2.34 13.09
CA GLY A 76 11.54 2.25 14.20
C GLY A 76 11.10 1.29 15.31
N SER A 77 12.04 0.89 16.17
CA SER A 77 11.81 -0.08 17.25
C SER A 77 10.67 0.29 18.20
N GLY A 78 10.45 1.58 18.47
CA GLY A 78 9.38 2.06 19.34
C GLY A 78 7.96 1.76 18.83
N GLY A 79 7.78 1.56 17.52
CA GLY A 79 6.49 1.25 16.92
C GLY A 79 6.11 -0.24 16.92
N VAL A 80 7.05 -1.14 17.25
CA VAL A 80 6.84 -2.60 17.14
C VAL A 80 5.69 -3.05 18.04
N GLY A 81 5.68 -2.63 19.30
CA GLY A 81 4.66 -3.03 20.28
C GLY A 81 3.24 -2.65 19.87
N PRO A 82 2.96 -1.36 19.57
CA PRO A 82 1.66 -0.92 19.07
C PRO A 82 1.22 -1.66 17.80
N VAL A 83 2.12 -1.83 16.81
CA VAL A 83 1.78 -2.55 15.57
C VAL A 83 1.48 -4.03 15.85
N ALA A 84 2.26 -4.70 16.69
CA ALA A 84 2.01 -6.09 17.08
C ALA A 84 0.65 -6.25 17.75
N LEU A 85 0.26 -5.29 18.59
CA LEU A 85 -1.04 -5.27 19.25
C LEU A 85 -2.17 -5.12 18.22
N THR A 86 -2.05 -4.19 17.27
CA THR A 86 -3.01 -4.01 16.17
C THR A 86 -3.17 -5.28 15.35
N VAL A 87 -2.06 -5.91 14.91
CA VAL A 87 -2.08 -7.17 14.14
C VAL A 87 -2.80 -8.27 14.91
N ARG A 88 -2.48 -8.45 16.20
CA ARG A 88 -3.11 -9.47 17.04
C ARG A 88 -4.61 -9.22 17.23
N LEU A 89 -5.02 -7.97 17.42
CA LEU A 89 -6.42 -7.61 17.64
C LEU A 89 -7.24 -7.65 16.35
N ALA A 90 -6.64 -7.39 15.19
CA ALA A 90 -7.24 -7.65 13.88
C ALA A 90 -7.46 -9.15 13.64
N ALA A 91 -6.47 -9.99 13.96
CA ALA A 91 -6.61 -11.44 13.86
C ALA A 91 -7.75 -11.98 14.75
N ARG A 92 -7.93 -11.43 15.96
CA ARG A 92 -9.06 -11.79 16.84
C ARG A 92 -10.44 -11.40 16.27
N ARG A 93 -10.47 -10.48 15.30
CA ARG A 93 -11.67 -10.06 14.56
C ARG A 93 -11.87 -10.84 13.25
N GLY A 94 -11.01 -11.83 12.97
CA GLY A 94 -11.05 -12.64 11.74
C GLY A 94 -10.23 -12.05 10.59
N LEU A 95 -9.58 -10.90 10.77
CA LEU A 95 -8.76 -10.24 9.75
C LEU A 95 -7.30 -10.70 9.88
N HIS A 96 -7.02 -11.92 9.42
CA HIS A 96 -5.70 -12.55 9.54
C HIS A 96 -4.68 -12.08 8.50
N ARG A 97 -5.15 -11.54 7.38
CA ARG A 97 -4.30 -11.04 6.30
C ARG A 97 -3.95 -9.59 6.60
N VAL A 98 -2.73 -9.34 7.04
CA VAL A 98 -2.22 -7.98 7.27
C VAL A 98 -1.00 -7.73 6.39
N VAL A 99 -1.03 -6.60 5.70
CA VAL A 99 0.12 -5.99 5.04
C VAL A 99 0.46 -4.72 5.82
N LEU A 100 1.73 -4.60 6.22
CA LEU A 100 2.26 -3.42 6.90
C LEU A 100 2.99 -2.55 5.87
N ASN A 101 2.63 -1.28 5.78
CA ASN A 101 3.25 -0.33 4.88
C ASN A 101 3.90 0.84 5.63
N PRO A 102 5.18 0.70 6.00
CA PRO A 102 6.03 1.81 6.40
C PRO A 102 6.63 2.57 5.21
N GLY A 103 6.61 2.01 3.99
CA GLY A 103 7.25 2.59 2.80
C GLY A 103 8.78 2.58 2.82
N VAL A 104 9.38 2.10 3.91
CA VAL A 104 10.84 2.05 4.14
C VAL A 104 11.22 0.78 4.91
N PRO A 105 12.50 0.34 4.88
CA PRO A 105 12.98 -0.75 5.71
C PRO A 105 12.68 -0.53 7.20
N THR A 106 12.27 -1.59 7.89
CA THR A 106 11.89 -1.53 9.31
C THR A 106 12.97 -2.10 10.22
N HIS A 107 12.88 -1.74 11.51
CA HIS A 107 13.64 -2.38 12.56
C HIS A 107 13.45 -3.92 12.51
N PRO A 108 14.51 -4.74 12.72
CA PRO A 108 14.42 -6.19 12.56
C PRO A 108 13.31 -6.90 13.37
N LEU A 109 12.91 -6.35 14.51
CA LEU A 109 11.84 -6.92 15.35
C LEU A 109 10.46 -6.95 14.67
N TYR A 110 10.21 -6.13 13.64
CA TYR A 110 8.96 -6.22 12.87
C TYR A 110 8.81 -7.56 12.15
N ARG A 111 9.91 -8.29 11.95
CA ARG A 111 9.93 -9.57 11.24
C ARG A 111 9.27 -10.68 12.06
N ASP A 112 9.30 -10.56 13.38
CA ASP A 112 8.67 -11.53 14.30
C ASP A 112 7.13 -11.46 14.26
N LEU A 113 6.57 -10.40 13.66
CA LEU A 113 5.12 -10.24 13.53
C LEU A 113 4.51 -11.18 12.47
N GLY A 114 5.33 -11.77 11.59
CA GLY A 114 4.86 -12.68 10.54
C GLY A 114 3.96 -12.04 9.47
N VAL A 115 3.91 -10.71 9.41
CA VAL A 115 3.15 -9.96 8.41
C VAL A 115 4.01 -9.63 7.19
N ARG A 116 3.36 -9.38 6.05
CA ARG A 116 4.05 -8.86 4.86
C ARG A 116 4.39 -7.38 5.08
N ILE A 117 5.59 -6.96 4.72
CA ILE A 117 6.07 -5.59 4.93
C ILE A 117 6.42 -4.96 3.58
N CYS A 118 5.84 -3.79 3.29
CA CYS A 118 6.20 -2.96 2.16
C CYS A 118 7.35 -2.04 2.56
N THR A 119 8.57 -2.36 2.10
CA THR A 119 9.80 -1.67 2.51
C THR A 119 10.26 -0.61 1.53
N PHE A 120 9.50 -0.40 0.46
CA PHE A 120 9.70 0.72 -0.45
C PHE A 120 8.34 1.22 -0.90
N GLU A 121 8.05 2.50 -0.64
CA GLU A 121 7.01 3.24 -1.35
C GLU A 121 7.58 4.59 -1.77
N GLY A 122 7.56 4.87 -3.07
CA GLY A 122 8.11 6.12 -3.58
C GLY A 122 8.13 6.26 -5.09
N PRO A 123 8.61 7.41 -5.60
CA PRO A 123 8.63 7.69 -7.02
C PRO A 123 9.65 6.83 -7.75
N TRP A 124 9.41 6.60 -9.04
CA TRP A 124 10.32 5.88 -9.94
C TRP A 124 11.76 6.41 -9.87
N SER A 125 11.94 7.72 -9.82
CA SER A 125 13.27 8.36 -9.71
C SER A 125 14.04 7.94 -8.46
N ALA A 126 13.38 7.89 -7.30
CA ALA A 126 13.98 7.40 -6.06
C ALA A 126 14.22 5.89 -6.12
N TYR A 127 13.30 5.13 -6.72
CA TYR A 127 13.47 3.69 -6.88
C TYR A 127 14.68 3.36 -7.76
N GLN A 128 14.95 4.13 -8.81
CA GLN A 128 16.10 3.88 -9.69
C GLN A 128 17.44 3.94 -8.95
N SER A 129 17.62 4.91 -8.06
CA SER A 129 18.85 5.09 -7.28
C SER A 129 18.88 4.29 -5.96
N TRP A 130 17.76 3.71 -5.55
CA TRP A 130 17.67 2.94 -4.31
C TRP A 130 18.50 1.63 -4.37
N ASP A 131 19.34 1.43 -3.36
CA ASP A 131 20.26 0.30 -3.22
C ASP A 131 19.62 -0.94 -2.59
N GLY A 132 18.46 -0.78 -1.95
CA GLY A 132 17.72 -1.89 -1.32
C GLY A 132 18.19 -2.24 0.09
N ASP A 133 19.05 -1.43 0.72
CA ASP A 133 19.58 -1.75 2.05
C ASP A 133 18.45 -1.93 3.08
N GLY A 134 18.63 -2.88 4.00
CA GLY A 134 17.64 -3.24 5.02
C GLY A 134 16.42 -4.02 4.54
N THR A 135 16.29 -4.34 3.25
CA THR A 135 15.19 -5.16 2.72
C THR A 135 15.51 -6.64 2.68
N ARG A 136 14.45 -7.47 2.61
CA ARG A 136 14.56 -8.92 2.48
C ARG A 136 13.79 -9.40 1.26
N PRO A 137 14.24 -10.49 0.58
CA PRO A 137 13.45 -11.12 -0.46
C PRO A 137 12.04 -11.45 0.06
N GLY A 138 11.02 -11.08 -0.72
CA GLY A 138 9.62 -11.22 -0.34
C GLY A 138 8.97 -9.93 0.17
N ASP A 139 9.76 -8.90 0.52
CA ASP A 139 9.25 -7.59 0.88
C ASP A 139 8.52 -6.91 -0.29
N GLY A 140 7.63 -5.98 0.04
CA GLY A 140 6.79 -5.28 -0.92
C GLY A 140 7.42 -3.98 -1.40
N HIS A 141 7.33 -3.71 -2.70
CA HIS A 141 7.73 -2.43 -3.28
C HIS A 141 6.55 -1.78 -4.02
N ILE A 142 6.21 -0.54 -3.71
CA ILE A 142 5.22 0.27 -4.43
C ILE A 142 5.98 1.41 -5.11
N VAL A 143 5.94 1.44 -6.44
CA VAL A 143 6.73 2.36 -7.25
C VAL A 143 5.78 3.16 -8.12
N HIS A 144 5.65 4.46 -7.84
CA HIS A 144 4.69 5.34 -8.49
C HIS A 144 5.36 6.34 -9.43
N GLY A 145 4.58 6.99 -10.30
CA GLY A 145 5.09 7.94 -11.29
C GLY A 145 6.07 7.33 -12.29
N VAL A 146 5.93 6.04 -12.60
CA VAL A 146 6.72 5.35 -13.63
C VAL A 146 6.21 5.79 -14.99
N PRO A 147 7.04 6.31 -15.92
CA PRO A 147 6.58 6.58 -17.28
C PRO A 147 5.96 5.33 -17.90
N SER A 148 4.80 5.44 -18.57
CA SER A 148 4.02 4.26 -19.00
C SER A 148 4.83 3.30 -19.89
N ALA A 149 5.73 3.84 -20.73
CA ALA A 149 6.66 3.06 -21.56
C ALA A 149 7.67 2.21 -20.76
N LEU A 150 7.90 2.54 -19.49
CA LEU A 150 8.85 1.87 -18.59
C LEU A 150 8.18 0.91 -17.58
N LEU A 151 6.85 0.80 -17.54
CA LEU A 151 6.15 -0.04 -16.56
C LEU A 151 6.65 -1.50 -16.56
N THR A 152 6.84 -2.08 -17.74
CA THR A 152 7.39 -3.45 -17.85
C THR A 152 8.82 -3.54 -17.32
N ALA A 153 9.66 -2.54 -17.60
CA ALA A 153 11.04 -2.50 -17.11
C ALA A 153 11.10 -2.31 -15.59
N ALA A 154 10.24 -1.45 -15.03
CA ALA A 154 10.10 -1.22 -13.60
C ALA A 154 9.68 -2.50 -12.86
N ARG A 155 8.66 -3.21 -13.35
CA ARG A 155 8.23 -4.51 -12.79
C ARG A 155 9.35 -5.55 -12.81
N ARG A 156 10.14 -5.62 -13.90
CA ARG A 156 11.32 -6.51 -13.97
C ARG A 156 12.39 -6.12 -12.95
N LEU A 157 12.64 -4.82 -12.76
CA LEU A 157 13.58 -4.33 -11.75
C LEU A 157 13.12 -4.67 -10.33
N MET A 158 11.82 -4.54 -10.04
CA MET A 158 11.23 -5.02 -8.77
C MET A 158 11.50 -6.49 -8.51
N GLY A 159 11.25 -7.35 -9.51
CA GLY A 159 11.56 -8.77 -9.39
C GLY A 159 13.05 -9.05 -9.13
N ARG A 160 13.95 -8.37 -9.84
CA ARG A 160 15.41 -8.51 -9.62
C ARG A 160 15.86 -8.04 -8.24
N ARG A 161 15.17 -7.07 -7.65
CA ARG A 161 15.42 -6.60 -6.27
C ARG A 161 14.70 -7.44 -5.20
N GLY A 162 14.10 -8.57 -5.58
CA GLY A 162 13.51 -9.51 -4.63
C GLY A 162 12.10 -9.14 -4.16
N ALA A 163 11.39 -8.23 -4.84
CA ALA A 163 10.03 -7.87 -4.48
C ALA A 163 9.09 -9.10 -4.47
N GLY A 164 8.45 -9.36 -3.34
CA GLY A 164 7.46 -10.43 -3.19
C GLY A 164 6.05 -9.99 -3.58
N PHE A 165 5.73 -8.72 -3.36
CA PHE A 165 4.47 -8.11 -3.74
C PHE A 165 4.63 -6.62 -4.09
N GLY A 166 3.58 -6.01 -4.66
CA GLY A 166 3.52 -4.56 -4.89
C GLY A 166 3.08 -4.18 -6.29
N LEU A 167 3.41 -2.96 -6.72
CA LEU A 167 3.00 -2.41 -8.01
C LEU A 167 4.04 -1.41 -8.53
N ALA A 168 4.27 -1.44 -9.85
CA ALA A 168 4.83 -0.30 -10.58
C ALA A 168 3.69 0.34 -11.37
N THR A 169 3.48 1.64 -11.21
CA THR A 169 2.36 2.38 -11.79
C THR A 169 2.79 3.76 -12.28
N ASP A 170 2.11 4.26 -13.31
CA ASP A 170 2.24 5.63 -13.81
C ASP A 170 1.39 6.63 -13.03
N ALA A 171 0.41 6.15 -12.26
CA ALA A 171 -0.29 6.93 -11.25
C ALA A 171 0.65 7.33 -10.10
N GLY A 172 0.24 8.30 -9.29
CA GLY A 172 0.94 8.72 -8.08
C GLY A 172 -0.01 9.33 -7.05
N PRO A 173 0.38 9.36 -5.77
CA PRO A 173 -0.47 9.86 -4.69
C PRO A 173 -0.83 11.35 -4.88
N ASP A 174 0.07 12.13 -5.47
CA ASP A 174 -0.13 13.57 -5.76
C ASP A 174 -0.77 13.84 -7.13
N LEU A 175 -0.94 12.80 -7.96
CA LEU A 175 -1.53 12.90 -9.30
C LEU A 175 -3.04 12.64 -9.23
N SER A 176 -3.75 13.44 -8.44
CA SER A 176 -5.20 13.58 -8.63
C SER A 176 -5.46 14.45 -9.88
N PRO A 177 -6.41 14.10 -10.76
CA PRO A 177 -6.73 14.91 -11.96
C PRO A 177 -7.43 16.25 -11.65
N ALA A 178 -7.32 16.76 -10.42
CA ALA A 178 -7.82 18.06 -10.01
C ALA A 178 -6.69 19.11 -10.09
N GLY A 179 -6.31 19.47 -11.31
CA GLY A 179 -5.23 20.44 -11.51
C GLY A 179 -4.89 20.73 -12.96
N ALA A 180 -5.85 20.68 -13.89
CA ALA A 180 -5.67 21.37 -15.15
C ALA A 180 -5.80 22.87 -14.88
N PRO A 181 -4.78 23.72 -15.10
CA PRO A 181 -4.99 25.15 -15.11
C PRO A 181 -5.98 25.44 -16.22
N GLY A 182 -7.15 25.97 -15.85
CA GLY A 182 -8.13 26.44 -16.81
C GLY A 182 -7.42 27.35 -17.80
N SER A 183 -7.51 27.02 -19.08
CA SER A 183 -7.12 27.88 -20.18
C SER A 183 -7.97 29.16 -20.08
N GLY A 184 -7.47 30.13 -19.32
CA GLY A 184 -7.96 31.49 -19.32
C GLY A 184 -7.62 32.08 -20.68
N ALA A 185 -8.58 32.01 -21.60
CA ALA A 185 -8.54 32.77 -22.82
C ALA A 185 -8.55 34.25 -22.44
N HIS A 186 -7.42 34.91 -22.62
CA HIS A 186 -7.39 36.35 -22.81
C HIS A 186 -8.13 36.67 -24.10
N SER A 187 -9.30 37.29 -23.99
CA SER A 187 -9.85 38.12 -25.05
C SER A 187 -9.93 39.54 -24.52
N ALA A 188 -9.07 40.39 -25.09
CA ALA A 188 -9.28 41.81 -25.14
C ALA A 188 -10.50 42.08 -26.04
N ASP A 189 -11.46 42.85 -25.52
CA ASP A 189 -11.94 44.11 -26.09
C ASP A 189 -13.06 44.70 -25.21
#